data_AF-A0A1E7FFT4-F1
#
_entry.id   AF-A0A1E7FFT4-F1
#
_cell.length_a   1.000
_cell.length_b   1.000
_cell.length_c   1.000
_cell.angle_alpha   90.00
_cell.angle_beta   90.00
_cell.angle_gamma   90.00
#
_symmetry.space_group_name_H-M   'P 1'
#
loop_
_entity.id
_entity.type
_entity.pdbx_description
1 polymer ?
#
loop_
_entity_poly.entity_id
_entity_poly.type
_entity_poly.pdbx_seq_one_letter_code
_entity_poly.pdbx_strand_id
1 'polypeptide(L)'
;MQMEQPNKVLLDKNLHLTQALIGRSLYVFPLEWWYINFKQDGDITFVCTEELTNPETMNDIAGRLGLPKYDGFDAVVGEGAYNVGGHRGYDTATSWDEIQQQQQQQQDEKEEGSSSSSTQGTTIANNNNNNNGIPLPDDLYQELKDFIDPLNERLFALTGKRCNW
;
A
#
# COMPACT_ATOMS: atom_id res chain seq x y z
N MET A 1 -39.70 1.15 5.42
CA MET A 1 -38.30 1.60 5.32
C MET A 1 -37.46 0.32 5.32
N GLN A 2 -37.20 -0.24 4.13
CA GLN A 2 -36.46 -1.48 3.97
C GLN A 2 -34.97 -1.15 3.96
N MET A 3 -34.20 -1.76 4.88
CA MET A 3 -32.75 -1.76 4.79
C MET A 3 -32.35 -2.75 3.69
N GLU A 4 -32.24 -2.27 2.46
CA GLU A 4 -31.54 -2.99 1.40
C GLU A 4 -30.05 -2.95 1.73
N GLN A 5 -29.48 -4.07 2.19
CA GLN A 5 -28.09 -4.56 1.99
C GLN A 5 -27.77 -5.64 3.05
N PRO A 6 -28.38 -6.85 2.98
CA PRO A 6 -28.22 -7.88 4.01
C PRO A 6 -26.85 -8.59 4.00
N ASN A 7 -25.97 -8.28 3.04
CA ASN A 7 -24.69 -8.97 2.86
C ASN A 7 -23.45 -8.07 3.02
N LYS A 8 -23.57 -6.86 3.61
CA LYS A 8 -22.41 -6.04 4.05
C LYS A 8 -21.83 -6.53 5.38
N VAL A 9 -21.90 -7.83 5.65
CA VAL A 9 -21.21 -8.42 6.80
C VAL A 9 -19.86 -8.90 6.30
N LEU A 10 -18.81 -8.14 6.60
CA LEU A 10 -17.45 -8.69 6.65
C LEU A 10 -17.54 -9.94 7.52
N LEU A 11 -17.51 -11.13 6.91
CA LEU A 11 -17.64 -12.38 7.63
C LEU A 11 -16.69 -12.34 8.83
N ASP A 12 -17.27 -12.46 10.04
CA ASP A 12 -16.68 -12.20 11.38
C ASP A 12 -15.24 -12.71 11.58
N LYS A 13 -14.81 -13.69 10.79
CA LYS A 13 -13.47 -14.31 10.86
C LYS A 13 -12.33 -13.33 10.62
N ASN A 14 -12.54 -12.22 9.89
CA ASN A 14 -11.49 -11.24 9.58
C ASN A 14 -11.80 -9.81 10.03
N LEU A 15 -12.93 -9.54 10.68
CA LEU A 15 -13.34 -8.17 11.05
C LEU A 15 -12.27 -7.46 11.89
N HIS A 16 -11.70 -8.16 12.88
CA HIS A 16 -10.61 -7.63 13.69
C HIS A 16 -9.33 -7.36 12.90
N LEU A 17 -9.01 -8.20 11.91
CA LEU A 17 -7.86 -7.99 11.04
C LEU A 17 -8.08 -6.79 10.12
N THR A 18 -9.26 -6.67 9.51
CA THR A 18 -9.64 -5.53 8.67
C THR A 18 -9.61 -4.22 9.48
N GLN A 19 -10.21 -4.21 10.67
CA GLN A 19 -10.17 -3.04 11.57
C GLN A 19 -8.74 -2.69 11.99
N ALA A 20 -7.91 -3.70 12.29
CA ALA A 20 -6.51 -3.48 12.64
C ALA A 20 -5.71 -2.91 11.46
N LEU A 21 -5.94 -3.39 10.24
CA LEU A 21 -5.28 -2.90 9.04
C LEU A 21 -5.69 -1.46 8.72
N ILE A 22 -6.99 -1.17 8.73
CA ILE A 22 -7.50 0.19 8.53
C ILE A 22 -6.94 1.10 9.62
N GLY A 23 -7.02 0.71 10.89
CA GLY A 23 -6.49 1.52 11.99
C GLY A 23 -4.99 1.80 11.89
N ARG A 24 -4.20 0.83 11.40
CA ARG A 24 -2.76 0.98 11.17
C ARG A 24 -2.43 1.87 9.97
N SER A 25 -3.33 2.00 8.99
CA SER A 25 -3.12 2.87 7.83
C SER A 25 -3.49 4.33 8.09
N LEU A 26 -4.09 4.67 9.24
CA LEU A 26 -4.43 6.06 9.60
C LEU A 26 -3.21 6.78 10.20
N TYR A 27 -2.15 6.95 9.39
CA TYR A 27 -0.83 7.43 9.82
C TYR A 27 -0.84 8.79 10.53
N VAL A 28 -1.82 9.64 10.27
CA VAL A 28 -1.94 10.97 10.88
C VAL A 28 -2.05 10.91 12.40
N PHE A 29 -2.84 9.98 12.96
CA PHE A 29 -3.09 9.93 14.40
C PHE A 29 -1.83 9.57 15.23
N PRO A 30 -1.10 8.49 14.93
CA PRO A 30 0.14 8.21 15.65
C PRO A 30 1.18 9.30 15.41
N LEU A 31 1.26 9.89 14.21
CA LEU A 31 2.23 10.95 13.94
C LEU A 31 1.96 12.21 14.78
N GLU A 32 0.70 12.62 14.94
CA GLU A 32 0.33 13.72 15.82
C GLU A 32 0.74 13.46 17.27
N TRP A 33 0.61 12.22 17.75
CA TRP A 33 1.08 11.84 19.09
C TRP A 33 2.60 11.94 19.21
N TRP A 34 3.34 11.54 18.17
CA TRP A 34 4.79 11.69 18.16
C TRP A 34 5.21 13.17 18.15
N TYR A 35 4.53 14.02 17.39
CA TYR A 35 4.83 15.47 17.34
C TYR A 35 4.53 16.24 18.62
N ILE A 36 3.86 15.63 19.61
CA ILE A 36 3.78 16.20 20.97
C ILE A 36 5.16 16.19 21.65
N ASN A 37 5.99 15.18 21.37
CA ASN A 37 7.22 14.90 22.09
C ASN A 37 8.49 15.14 21.25
N PHE A 38 8.36 15.12 19.93
CA PHE A 38 9.46 15.24 18.98
C PHE A 38 9.22 16.39 18.03
N LYS A 39 10.27 17.12 17.68
CA LYS A 39 10.15 18.20 16.69
C LYS A 39 9.89 17.60 15.32
N GLN A 40 8.97 18.21 14.59
CA GLN A 40 8.72 17.86 13.20
C GLN A 40 10.00 17.98 12.35
N ASP A 41 10.80 19.02 12.59
CA ASP A 41 12.08 19.20 11.93
C ASP A 41 13.21 18.56 12.74
N GLY A 42 13.99 17.69 12.09
CA GLY A 42 15.17 17.03 12.66
C GLY A 42 14.89 15.71 13.38
N ASP A 43 13.83 15.59 14.18
CA ASP A 43 13.64 14.37 15.01
C ASP A 43 12.89 13.25 14.26
N ILE A 44 11.99 13.61 13.32
CA ILE A 44 11.19 12.65 12.57
C ILE A 44 11.22 12.99 11.09
N THR A 45 11.65 12.02 10.28
CA THR A 45 11.66 12.16 8.81
C THR A 45 10.51 11.36 8.22
N PHE A 46 9.66 12.03 7.45
CA PHE A 46 8.58 11.41 6.67
C PHE A 46 9.02 11.19 5.22
N VAL A 47 8.90 9.96 4.73
CA VAL A 47 9.31 9.56 3.38
C VAL A 47 8.21 8.71 2.73
N CYS A 48 7.92 8.98 1.46
CA CYS A 48 7.04 8.14 0.67
C CYS A 48 7.79 6.89 0.22
N THR A 49 7.24 5.70 0.45
CA THR A 49 7.89 4.43 0.08
C THR A 49 8.24 4.39 -1.41
N GLU A 50 7.41 5.01 -2.26
CA GLU A 50 7.58 5.10 -3.70
C GLU A 50 8.85 5.86 -4.12
N GLU A 51 9.39 6.72 -3.25
CA GLU A 51 10.60 7.49 -3.50
C GLU A 51 11.88 6.77 -3.02
N LEU A 52 11.76 5.67 -2.26
CA LEU A 52 12.92 4.95 -1.73
C LEU A 52 13.75 4.24 -2.81
N THR A 53 13.22 4.16 -4.03
CA THR A 53 13.97 3.71 -5.22
C THR A 53 14.83 4.83 -5.84
N ASN A 54 14.71 6.07 -5.36
CA ASN A 54 15.51 7.20 -5.82
C ASN A 54 16.80 7.36 -4.97
N PRO A 55 18.00 7.23 -5.56
CA PRO A 55 19.28 7.42 -4.87
C PRO A 55 19.45 8.78 -4.19
N GLU A 56 18.84 9.84 -4.73
CA GLU A 56 18.88 11.17 -4.11
C GLU A 56 18.05 11.21 -2.83
N THR A 57 16.91 10.52 -2.80
CA THR A 57 16.07 10.39 -1.59
C THR A 57 16.82 9.63 -0.51
N MET A 58 17.51 8.55 -0.87
CA MET A 58 18.35 7.81 0.07
C MET A 58 19.50 8.66 0.64
N ASN A 59 20.10 9.52 -0.19
CA ASN A 59 21.10 10.49 0.26
C ASN A 59 20.52 11.58 1.19
N ASP A 60 19.31 12.08 0.93
CA ASP A 60 18.64 13.03 1.84
C ASP A 60 18.39 12.39 3.22
N ILE A 61 17.88 11.16 3.24
CA ILE A 61 17.67 10.39 4.47
C ILE A 61 19.00 10.20 5.22
N ALA A 62 20.05 9.77 4.52
CA ALA A 62 21.38 9.59 5.10
C ALA A 62 21.90 10.92 5.70
N GLY A 63 21.75 12.02 4.98
CA GLY A 63 22.12 13.36 5.45
C GLY A 63 21.38 13.78 6.71
N ARG A 64 20.07 13.51 6.81
CA ARG A 64 19.27 13.76 8.02
C ARG A 64 19.72 12.94 9.23
N LEU A 65 20.32 11.77 8.99
CA LEU A 65 20.94 10.94 10.03
C LEU A 65 22.38 11.38 10.38
N GLY A 66 22.88 12.44 9.76
CA GLY A 66 24.26 12.93 9.94
C GLY A 66 25.32 12.10 9.21
N LEU A 67 24.91 11.26 8.25
CA LEU A 67 25.83 10.47 7.44
C LEU A 67 26.30 11.28 6.22
N PRO A 68 27.53 11.03 5.74
CA PRO A 68 28.02 11.65 4.52
C PRO A 68 27.23 11.15 3.31
N LYS A 69 27.25 11.95 2.24
CA LYS A 69 26.73 11.53 0.93
C LYS A 69 27.40 10.22 0.50
N TYR A 70 26.61 9.30 -0.03
CA TYR A 70 27.06 8.02 -0.54
C TYR A 70 26.72 7.90 -2.03
N ASP A 71 27.74 7.70 -2.85
CA ASP A 71 27.61 7.60 -4.30
C ASP A 71 27.22 6.18 -4.78
N GLY A 72 27.10 5.21 -3.87
CA GLY A 72 26.76 3.82 -4.21
C GLY A 72 25.27 3.49 -4.11
N PHE A 73 24.40 4.47 -3.80
CA PHE A 73 22.96 4.19 -3.67
C PHE A 73 22.33 3.73 -4.97
N ASP A 74 22.83 4.15 -6.15
CA ASP A 74 22.38 3.63 -7.44
C ASP A 74 22.46 2.10 -7.53
N ALA A 75 23.57 1.52 -7.05
CA ALA A 75 23.75 0.07 -7.03
C ALA A 75 22.83 -0.60 -6.01
N VAL A 76 22.67 0.00 -4.83
CA VAL A 76 21.82 -0.53 -3.75
C VAL A 76 20.35 -0.55 -4.15
N VAL A 77 19.82 0.57 -4.65
CA VAL A 77 18.40 0.62 -5.08
C VAL A 77 18.18 -0.20 -6.35
N GLY A 78 19.21 -0.38 -7.19
CA GLY A 78 19.15 -1.19 -8.40
C GLY A 78 19.09 -2.70 -8.14
N GLU A 79 19.55 -3.18 -6.98
CA GLU A 79 19.56 -4.62 -6.63
C GLU A 79 18.14 -5.21 -6.58
N GLY A 80 17.17 -4.43 -6.11
CA GLY A 80 15.79 -4.86 -5.95
C GLY A 80 15.21 -4.42 -4.61
N ALA A 81 14.25 -5.18 -4.12
CA ALA A 81 13.64 -4.95 -2.82
C ALA A 81 13.69 -6.20 -1.95
N TYR A 82 13.92 -5.98 -0.66
CA TYR A 82 13.94 -7.04 0.36
C TYR A 82 12.55 -7.20 0.97
N ASN A 83 12.23 -8.43 1.40
CA ASN A 83 10.94 -8.76 2.03
C ASN A 83 9.69 -8.46 1.19
N VAL A 84 9.77 -8.59 -0.13
CA VAL A 84 8.61 -8.47 -1.02
C VAL A 84 7.87 -9.82 -1.14
N GLY A 85 6.53 -9.80 -1.09
CA GLY A 85 5.70 -10.91 -1.59
C GLY A 85 5.73 -12.23 -0.82
N GLY A 86 5.62 -12.21 0.51
CA GLY A 86 5.65 -13.44 1.33
C GLY A 86 7.08 -13.95 1.51
N HIS A 87 7.68 -13.52 2.63
CA HIS A 87 9.10 -13.60 2.98
C HIS A 87 9.94 -14.73 2.34
N ARG A 88 10.95 -14.33 1.55
CA ARG A 88 12.10 -15.17 1.15
C ARG A 88 13.35 -14.97 2.05
N GLY A 89 13.19 -14.28 3.18
CA GLY A 89 14.25 -13.89 4.13
C GLY A 89 14.63 -12.42 4.05
N TYR A 90 15.22 -11.87 5.13
CA TYR A 90 15.65 -10.47 5.22
C TYR A 90 16.91 -10.17 4.39
N ASP A 91 17.70 -11.19 4.08
CA ASP A 91 18.99 -11.09 3.38
C ASP A 91 18.89 -11.39 1.88
N THR A 92 17.66 -11.60 1.37
CA THR A 92 17.42 -11.98 -0.03
C THR A 92 16.73 -10.84 -0.77
N ALA A 93 17.43 -10.22 -1.72
CA ALA A 93 16.83 -9.27 -2.63
C ALA A 93 15.92 -10.00 -3.65
N THR A 94 14.74 -9.44 -3.91
CA THR A 94 13.92 -9.80 -5.06
C THR A 94 14.14 -8.73 -6.12
N SER A 95 14.62 -9.13 -7.30
CA SER A 95 14.93 -8.19 -8.38
C SER A 95 13.68 -7.46 -8.86
N TRP A 96 13.84 -6.25 -9.39
CA TRP A 96 12.72 -5.48 -9.94
C TRP A 96 12.02 -6.20 -11.09
N ASP A 97 12.77 -6.92 -11.94
CA ASP A 97 12.22 -7.73 -13.02
C ASP A 97 11.35 -8.88 -12.47
N GLU A 98 11.79 -9.55 -11.42
CA GLU A 98 10.97 -10.59 -10.76
C GLU A 98 9.71 -10.01 -10.14
N ILE A 99 9.81 -8.83 -9.52
CA ILE A 99 8.66 -8.14 -8.94
C ILE A 99 7.66 -7.77 -10.05
N GLN A 100 8.15 -7.23 -11.18
CA GLN A 100 7.32 -6.89 -12.33
C GLN A 100 6.71 -8.13 -12.98
N GLN A 101 7.46 -9.21 -13.15
CA GLN A 101 6.95 -10.48 -13.69
C GLN A 101 5.90 -11.09 -12.77
N GLN A 102 6.09 -11.03 -11.45
CA GLN A 102 5.05 -11.46 -10.50
C GLN A 102 3.80 -10.60 -10.66
N GLN A 103 3.94 -9.28 -10.81
CA GLN A 103 2.80 -8.38 -11.06
C GLN A 103 2.13 -8.64 -12.42
N GLN A 104 2.88 -8.99 -13.47
CA GLN A 104 2.37 -9.29 -14.81
C GLN A 104 1.73 -10.68 -14.89
N GLN A 105 2.33 -11.72 -14.31
CA GLN A 105 1.71 -13.05 -14.23
C GLN A 105 0.39 -13.00 -13.43
N GLN A 106 0.32 -12.14 -12.40
CA GLN A 106 -0.93 -11.83 -11.69
C GLN A 106 -1.96 -11.08 -12.55
N GLN A 107 -1.53 -10.37 -13.61
CA GLN A 107 -2.40 -9.74 -14.58
C GLN A 107 -2.87 -10.72 -15.66
N ASP A 108 -1.98 -11.57 -16.19
CA ASP A 108 -2.27 -12.52 -17.26
C ASP A 108 -3.18 -13.68 -16.80
N GLU A 109 -3.01 -14.18 -15.56
CA GLU A 109 -3.93 -15.17 -14.96
C GLU A 109 -5.37 -14.64 -14.78
N LYS A 110 -5.60 -13.32 -14.87
CA LYS A 110 -6.96 -12.75 -14.91
C LYS A 110 -7.63 -12.91 -16.27
N GLU A 111 -6.88 -12.99 -17.36
CA GLU A 111 -7.43 -12.95 -18.73
C GLU A 111 -7.84 -14.34 -19.23
N GLU A 112 -7.12 -15.42 -18.88
CA GLU A 112 -7.46 -16.78 -19.37
C GLU A 112 -8.65 -17.44 -18.65
N GLY A 113 -9.02 -16.99 -17.44
CA GLY A 113 -10.15 -17.52 -16.66
C GLY A 113 -11.56 -17.16 -17.19
N SER A 114 -11.66 -16.31 -18.22
CA SER A 114 -12.95 -15.79 -18.72
C SER A 114 -13.58 -16.59 -19.87
N SER A 115 -13.08 -17.79 -20.20
CA SER A 115 -13.48 -18.53 -21.41
C SER A 115 -14.01 -19.95 -21.17
N SER A 116 -14.92 -20.19 -20.20
CA SER A 116 -15.86 -21.34 -20.30
C SER A 116 -17.02 -21.29 -19.30
N SER A 117 -18.21 -20.90 -19.77
CA SER A 117 -19.43 -21.73 -19.76
C SER A 117 -20.68 -20.89 -19.97
N SER A 118 -21.38 -21.21 -21.05
CA SER A 118 -22.74 -20.79 -21.33
C SER A 118 -23.72 -21.49 -20.40
N THR A 119 -24.48 -20.76 -19.57
CA THR A 119 -25.89 -21.06 -19.21
C THR A 119 -26.53 -19.80 -18.61
N GLN A 120 -27.76 -19.52 -19.01
CA GLN A 120 -28.52 -18.29 -18.80
C GLN A 120 -28.89 -18.00 -17.34
N GLY A 121 -28.77 -16.71 -16.97
CA GLY A 121 -29.74 -16.03 -16.10
C GLY A 121 -29.39 -15.95 -14.61
N THR A 122 -28.56 -14.97 -14.22
CA THR A 122 -28.83 -13.90 -13.23
C THR A 122 -27.57 -13.03 -13.18
N THR A 123 -27.72 -11.72 -13.40
CA THR A 123 -26.62 -10.73 -13.46
C THR A 123 -25.89 -10.64 -12.12
N ILE A 124 -24.71 -11.27 -12.05
CA ILE A 124 -23.68 -11.00 -11.04
C ILE A 124 -22.52 -10.34 -11.80
N ALA A 125 -22.26 -9.08 -11.49
CA ALA A 125 -21.11 -8.34 -11.99
C ALA A 125 -19.84 -8.96 -11.37
N ASN A 126 -19.10 -9.71 -12.19
CA ASN A 126 -17.81 -10.27 -11.80
C ASN A 126 -16.73 -9.18 -11.89
N ASN A 127 -16.40 -8.58 -10.75
CA ASN A 127 -15.20 -7.78 -10.57
C ASN A 127 -14.04 -8.68 -10.15
N ASN A 128 -13.13 -9.01 -11.07
CA ASN A 128 -11.88 -9.70 -10.76
C ASN A 128 -10.68 -8.74 -10.89
N ASN A 129 -10.55 -7.86 -9.90
CA ASN A 129 -9.39 -7.00 -9.67
C ASN A 129 -8.39 -7.72 -8.73
N ASN A 130 -7.59 -8.65 -9.25
CA ASN A 130 -6.50 -9.28 -8.48
C ASN A 130 -5.17 -8.53 -8.67
N ASN A 131 -4.99 -7.38 -8.03
CA ASN A 131 -3.73 -7.23 -7.30
C ASN A 131 -3.77 -8.34 -6.24
N ASN A 132 -2.68 -8.97 -5.84
CA ASN A 132 -2.68 -9.95 -4.73
C ASN A 132 -3.17 -9.42 -3.36
N GLY A 133 -3.84 -8.25 -3.32
CA GLY A 133 -4.78 -7.90 -2.27
C GLY A 133 -6.07 -8.72 -2.38
N ILE A 134 -6.74 -8.92 -1.27
CA ILE A 134 -8.11 -9.46 -1.26
C ILE A 134 -8.93 -8.53 -2.16
N PRO A 135 -9.51 -9.01 -3.28
CA PRO A 135 -10.27 -8.15 -4.18
C PRO A 135 -11.41 -7.52 -3.37
N LEU A 136 -11.33 -6.19 -3.23
CA LEU A 136 -12.37 -5.41 -2.58
C LEU A 136 -13.44 -5.09 -3.62
N PRO A 137 -14.73 -5.30 -3.30
CA PRO A 137 -15.81 -4.73 -4.09
C PRO A 137 -15.58 -3.25 -4.35
N ASP A 138 -15.91 -2.75 -5.54
CA ASP A 138 -15.62 -1.37 -5.94
C ASP A 138 -16.29 -0.35 -5.00
N ASP A 139 -17.48 -0.67 -4.51
CA ASP A 139 -18.21 0.15 -3.54
C ASP A 139 -17.49 0.19 -2.18
N LEU A 140 -16.95 -0.93 -1.72
CA LEU A 140 -16.16 -1.00 -0.49
C LEU A 140 -14.81 -0.30 -0.64
N TYR A 141 -14.15 -0.41 -1.80
CA TYR A 141 -12.93 0.33 -2.11
C TYR A 141 -13.18 1.84 -2.11
N GLN A 142 -14.27 2.28 -2.77
CA GLN A 142 -14.64 3.69 -2.79
C GLN A 142 -14.99 4.21 -1.39
N GLU A 143 -15.74 3.44 -0.60
CA GLU A 143 -16.07 3.78 0.78
C GLU A 143 -14.80 3.91 1.64
N LEU A 144 -13.84 3.00 1.48
CA LEU A 144 -12.54 3.07 2.14
C LEU A 144 -11.73 4.30 1.70
N LYS A 145 -11.74 4.61 0.39
CA LYS A 145 -11.04 5.76 -0.18
C LYS A 145 -11.61 7.06 0.36
N ASP A 146 -12.94 7.22 0.32
CA ASP A 146 -13.64 8.41 0.83
C ASP A 146 -13.39 8.61 2.32
N PHE A 147 -13.20 7.53 3.07
CA PHE A 147 -12.85 7.57 4.49
C PHE A 147 -11.38 7.97 4.74
N ILE A 148 -10.44 7.42 3.97
CA ILE A 148 -8.99 7.61 4.19
C ILE A 148 -8.50 8.94 3.60
N ASP A 149 -9.00 9.37 2.44
CA ASP A 149 -8.51 10.53 1.70
C ASP A 149 -8.41 11.81 2.58
N PRO A 150 -9.44 12.20 3.36
CA PRO A 150 -9.34 13.39 4.21
C PRO A 150 -8.24 13.26 5.29
N LEU A 151 -7.97 12.03 5.75
CA LEU A 151 -6.91 11.75 6.73
C LEU A 151 -5.52 11.81 6.08
N ASN A 152 -5.39 11.35 4.83
CA ASN A 152 -4.18 11.51 4.02
C ASN A 152 -3.91 13.00 3.75
N GLU A 153 -4.92 13.79 3.38
CA GLU A 153 -4.77 15.24 3.19
C GLU A 153 -4.29 15.93 4.47
N ARG A 154 -4.83 15.55 5.62
CA ARG A 154 -4.37 16.06 6.91
C ARG A 154 -2.93 15.61 7.20
N LEU A 155 -2.56 14.37 6.90
CA LEU A 155 -1.19 13.88 7.03
C LEU A 155 -0.24 14.71 6.15
N PHE A 156 -0.59 14.99 4.90
CA PHE A 156 0.25 15.75 3.98
C PHE A 156 0.42 17.20 4.42
N ALA A 157 -0.65 17.82 4.95
CA ALA A 157 -0.56 19.14 5.56
C ALA A 157 0.34 19.10 6.81
N LEU A 158 0.25 18.05 7.61
CA LEU A 158 1.03 17.86 8.83
C LEU A 158 2.52 17.64 8.52
N THR A 159 2.86 16.86 7.51
CA THR A 159 4.25 16.53 7.14
C THR A 159 4.88 17.54 6.19
N GLY A 160 4.06 18.33 5.48
CA GLY A 160 4.49 19.18 4.38
C GLY A 160 4.86 18.41 3.10
N LYS A 161 4.52 17.11 3.03
CA LYS A 161 4.89 16.23 1.91
C LYS A 161 3.71 15.37 1.48
N ARG A 162 3.51 15.25 0.16
CA ARG A 162 2.44 14.46 -0.46
C ARG A 162 3.01 13.18 -1.07
N CYS A 163 2.41 12.05 -0.76
CA CYS A 163 2.66 10.77 -1.43
C CYS A 163 1.56 10.49 -2.46
N ASN A 164 1.87 9.70 -3.48
CA ASN A 164 0.95 9.33 -4.54
C ASN A 164 0.10 8.11 -4.13
N TRP A 165 -0.80 8.32 -3.15
CA TRP A 165 -1.71 7.31 -2.60
C TRP A 165 -3.15 7.51 -3.08
#